data_AF-A0A816G9F9-F1
#
_entry.id   AF-A0A816G9F9-F1
#
_cell.length_a   1.000
_cell.length_b   1.000
_cell.length_c   1.000
_cell.angle_alpha   90.00
_cell.angle_beta   90.00
_cell.angle_gamma   90.00
#
_symmetry.space_group_name_H-M   'P 1'
#
loop_
_entity.id
_entity.type
_entity.pdbx_description
1 polymer ?
#
loop_
_entity_poly.entity_id
_entity_poly.type
_entity_poly.pdbx_seq_one_letter_code
_entity_poly.pdbx_strand_id
1 'polypeptide(L)'
;MASFQTSCHVSKDSTSEPITVAKTEAISQTNKSTNLPKIYTRTGDRGTSALLGSGSNRVSKDSLVFDVLGTLDELSSVIGIARSTCSFSEISKDLENIQCCLFEIGSCVAAGNRSSRFVFNDSTLIEHLEKQIDQMTEELPPLRNFILPGGNSQAGSYLHFSRAVCRRCERLLTKW
;
A
#
# COMPACT_ATOMS: atom_id res chain seq x y z
N MET A 1 6.83 -23.65 1.55
CA MET A 1 6.14 -22.37 1.77
C MET A 1 6.69 -21.39 0.73
N ALA A 2 5.98 -21.23 -0.39
CA ALA A 2 6.38 -20.28 -1.42
C ALA A 2 6.08 -18.86 -0.91
N SER A 3 7.11 -18.06 -0.70
CA SER A 3 6.95 -16.63 -0.44
C SER A 3 6.55 -15.95 -1.74
N PHE A 4 5.27 -15.64 -1.89
CA PHE A 4 4.79 -14.78 -2.98
C PHE A 4 5.13 -13.33 -2.59
N GLN A 5 6.29 -12.84 -3.05
CA GLN A 5 6.56 -11.41 -3.08
C GLN A 5 6.03 -10.85 -4.40
N THR A 6 4.86 -10.24 -4.35
CA THR A 6 4.42 -9.33 -5.40
C THR A 6 5.31 -8.09 -5.33
N SER A 7 6.11 -7.85 -6.38
CA SER A 7 6.89 -6.62 -6.53
C SER A 7 6.10 -5.65 -7.40
N CYS A 8 5.45 -4.63 -6.83
CA CYS A 8 5.00 -3.48 -7.63
C CYS A 8 6.27 -2.77 -8.13
N HIS A 9 6.52 -2.82 -9.44
CA HIS A 9 7.60 -2.08 -10.08
C HIS A 9 7.02 -0.73 -10.54
N VAL A 10 7.46 0.36 -9.93
CA VAL A 10 7.12 1.71 -10.40
C VAL A 10 8.04 2.02 -11.59
N SER A 11 7.59 1.62 -12.78
CA SER A 11 8.26 1.90 -14.06
C SER A 11 7.81 3.25 -14.63
N LYS A 12 8.67 3.84 -15.45
CA LYS A 12 8.87 5.29 -15.57
C LYS A 12 8.40 5.91 -16.89
N ASP A 13 7.47 5.31 -17.61
CA ASP A 13 7.11 5.84 -18.92
C ASP A 13 5.94 6.81 -18.81
N SER A 14 6.17 8.03 -19.32
CA SER A 14 5.24 9.16 -19.40
C SER A 14 4.09 8.93 -20.38
N THR A 15 3.60 7.70 -20.46
CA THR A 15 2.44 7.27 -21.23
C THR A 15 1.50 6.58 -20.28
N SER A 16 0.23 6.96 -20.33
CA SER A 16 -0.90 6.52 -19.51
C SER A 16 -1.21 5.02 -19.62
N GLU A 17 -0.26 4.15 -19.27
CA GLU A 17 -0.51 2.72 -19.13
C GLU A 17 -0.76 2.36 -17.66
N PRO A 18 -1.71 1.45 -17.39
CA PRO A 18 -2.05 1.06 -16.04
C PRO A 18 -0.85 0.40 -15.34
N ILE A 19 -0.76 0.62 -14.02
CA ILE A 19 0.21 0.00 -13.12
C ILE A 19 0.21 -1.51 -13.37
N THR A 20 1.30 -2.02 -13.95
CA THR A 20 1.43 -3.43 -14.27
C THR A 20 2.07 -4.15 -13.09
N VAL A 21 1.27 -4.95 -12.39
CA VAL A 21 1.78 -5.92 -11.41
C VAL A 21 2.60 -6.97 -12.17
N ALA A 22 3.91 -7.03 -11.94
CA ALA A 22 4.74 -8.06 -12.52
C ALA A 22 4.27 -9.44 -12.02
N LYS A 23 3.74 -10.28 -12.92
CA LYS A 23 3.35 -11.66 -12.61
C LYS A 23 4.58 -12.43 -12.16
N THR A 24 4.49 -13.07 -11.00
CA THR A 24 5.50 -14.04 -10.54
C THR A 24 5.44 -15.27 -11.43
N GLU A 25 6.32 -15.37 -12.42
CA GLU A 25 6.55 -16.62 -13.14
C GLU A 25 7.45 -17.55 -12.30
N ALA A 26 7.15 -18.84 -12.31
CA ALA A 26 7.95 -19.86 -11.62
C ALA A 26 9.33 -19.95 -12.30
N ILE A 27 10.36 -19.40 -11.63
CA ILE A 27 11.74 -19.45 -12.11
C ILE A 27 12.25 -20.89 -12.00
N SER A 28 12.43 -21.54 -13.15
CA SER A 28 13.14 -22.82 -13.26
C SER A 28 14.55 -22.68 -12.71
N GLN A 29 14.90 -23.54 -11.74
CA GLN A 29 16.14 -23.48 -10.98
C GLN A 29 17.35 -23.70 -11.89
N THR A 30 18.06 -22.61 -12.22
CA THR A 30 19.45 -22.68 -12.66
C THR A 30 20.34 -22.29 -11.48
N ASN A 31 21.29 -23.16 -11.13
CA ASN A 31 22.23 -23.03 -10.03
C ASN A 31 23.15 -21.80 -10.20
N LYS A 32 22.64 -20.60 -9.90
CA LYS A 32 23.45 -19.45 -9.50
C LYS A 32 23.33 -19.32 -7.99
N SER A 33 24.46 -19.30 -7.29
CA SER A 33 24.54 -18.89 -5.89
C SER A 33 24.04 -17.45 -5.78
N THR A 34 22.73 -17.26 -5.63
CA THR A 34 22.13 -15.99 -5.32
C THR A 34 22.47 -15.69 -3.87
N ASN A 35 23.41 -14.77 -3.67
CA ASN A 35 23.61 -14.15 -2.36
C ASN A 35 22.36 -13.31 -2.09
N LEU A 36 21.29 -13.96 -1.61
CA LEU A 36 20.08 -13.27 -1.21
C LEU A 36 20.47 -12.31 -0.09
N PRO A 37 20.26 -10.99 -0.25
CA PRO A 37 20.58 -10.05 0.81
C PRO A 37 19.81 -10.45 2.06
N LYS A 38 20.52 -10.51 3.20
CA LYS A 38 19.89 -10.82 4.48
C LYS A 38 18.88 -9.71 4.79
N ILE A 39 17.64 -10.10 5.08
CA ILE A 39 16.56 -9.17 5.43
C ILE A 39 16.90 -8.39 6.71
N TYR A 40 17.51 -9.05 7.71
CA TYR A 40 17.98 -8.38 8.92
C TYR A 40 19.41 -7.85 8.74
N THR A 41 19.58 -6.53 8.82
CA THR A 41 20.89 -5.86 8.69
C THR A 41 21.45 -5.35 10.01
N ARG A 42 20.63 -5.32 11.09
CA ARG A 42 20.95 -4.76 12.41
C ARG A 42 21.31 -3.27 12.43
N THR A 43 21.30 -2.59 11.28
CA THR A 43 21.62 -1.15 11.19
C THR A 43 20.60 -0.28 11.94
N GLY A 44 19.39 -0.79 12.17
CA GLY A 44 18.32 -0.11 12.88
C GLY A 44 18.31 -0.31 14.40
N ASP A 45 19.23 -1.09 14.97
CA ASP A 45 19.19 -1.49 16.39
C ASP A 45 19.45 -0.32 17.34
N ARG A 46 20.09 0.75 16.85
CA ARG A 46 20.32 2.00 17.59
C ARG A 46 19.12 2.97 17.55
N GLY A 47 17.93 2.48 17.21
CA GLY A 47 16.70 3.29 17.17
C GLY A 47 16.58 4.28 15.99
N THR A 48 17.47 4.19 14.99
CA THR A 48 17.43 5.08 13.81
C THR A 48 17.28 4.28 12.53
N SER A 49 16.69 4.86 11.49
CA SER A 49 16.57 4.28 10.16
C SER A 49 16.85 5.31 9.06
N ALA A 50 17.22 4.83 7.88
CA ALA A 50 17.47 5.68 6.71
C ALA A 50 16.19 5.88 5.92
N LEU A 51 16.02 7.08 5.35
CA LEU A 51 14.94 7.40 4.44
C LEU A 51 15.41 7.25 2.99
N LEU A 52 14.44 7.11 2.07
CA LEU A 52 14.77 7.01 0.66
C LEU A 52 15.46 8.30 0.18
N GLY A 53 16.63 8.17 -0.43
CA GLY A 53 17.41 9.32 -0.90
C GLY A 53 18.09 10.16 0.20
N SER A 54 18.08 9.74 1.46
CA SER A 54 18.76 10.47 2.55
C SER A 54 20.28 10.22 2.62
N GLY A 55 20.81 9.32 1.80
CA GLY A 55 22.23 8.94 1.84
C GLY A 55 22.62 8.33 3.18
N SER A 56 23.62 8.92 3.84
CA SER A 56 24.05 8.51 5.19
C SER A 56 23.21 9.12 6.33
N ASN A 57 22.31 10.06 6.03
CA ASN A 57 21.49 10.70 7.04
C ASN A 57 20.41 9.73 7.53
N ARG A 58 20.32 9.56 8.85
CA ARG A 58 19.37 8.65 9.53
C ARG A 58 18.49 9.46 10.46
N VAL A 59 17.22 9.10 10.53
CA VAL A 59 16.26 9.74 11.45
C VAL A 59 15.80 8.74 12.50
N SER A 60 15.36 9.23 13.66
CA SER A 60 14.82 8.38 14.73
C SER A 60 13.62 7.59 14.22
N LYS A 61 13.50 6.32 14.60
CA LYS A 61 12.34 5.48 14.27
C LYS A 61 11.04 6.02 14.87
N ASP A 62 11.13 6.81 15.94
CA ASP A 62 9.98 7.46 16.59
C ASP A 62 9.62 8.82 15.95
N SER A 63 10.23 9.16 14.82
CA SER A 63 9.87 10.38 14.10
C SER A 63 8.58 10.19 13.31
N LEU A 64 7.84 11.28 13.16
CA LEU A 64 6.52 11.28 12.51
C LEU A 64 6.52 10.67 11.11
N VAL A 65 7.61 10.83 10.34
CA VAL A 65 7.74 10.20 9.01
C VAL A 65 7.66 8.67 9.09
N PHE A 66 8.24 8.04 10.11
CA PHE A 66 8.15 6.59 10.28
C PHE A 66 6.82 6.14 10.87
N ASP A 67 6.13 6.97 11.66
CA ASP A 67 4.74 6.70 12.05
C ASP A 67 3.81 6.68 10.83
N VAL A 68 3.99 7.63 9.89
CA VAL A 68 3.26 7.68 8.63
C VAL A 68 3.57 6.45 7.78
N LEU A 69 4.86 6.18 7.52
CA LEU A 69 5.29 5.04 6.70
C LEU A 69 4.83 3.70 7.29
N GLY A 70 4.95 3.52 8.60
CA GLY A 70 4.48 2.33 9.29
C GLY A 70 2.95 2.19 9.22
N THR A 71 2.21 3.29 9.32
CA THR A 71 0.75 3.26 9.20
C THR A 71 0.29 2.97 7.76
N LEU A 72 1.00 3.46 6.74
CA LEU A 72 0.77 3.11 5.33
C LEU A 72 1.00 1.61 5.09
N ASP A 73 2.08 1.06 5.63
CA ASP A 73 2.40 -0.36 5.55
C ASP A 73 1.35 -1.23 6.26
N GLU A 74 0.90 -0.79 7.44
CA GLU A 74 -0.19 -1.44 8.17
C GLU A 74 -1.51 -1.41 7.38
N LEU A 75 -1.86 -0.26 6.78
CA LEU A 75 -3.05 -0.14 5.94
C LEU A 75 -2.99 -1.12 4.76
N SER A 76 -1.87 -1.13 4.04
CA SER A 76 -1.65 -2.05 2.91
C SER A 76 -1.75 -3.50 3.36
N SER A 77 -1.22 -3.84 4.53
CA SER A 77 -1.30 -5.19 5.10
C SER A 77 -2.74 -5.62 5.40
N VAL A 78 -3.55 -4.76 6.02
CA VAL A 78 -4.97 -5.09 6.30
C VAL A 78 -5.77 -5.23 5.00
N ILE A 79 -5.49 -4.40 3.99
CA ILE A 79 -6.08 -4.55 2.65
C ILE A 79 -5.67 -5.89 2.03
N GLY A 80 -4.43 -6.32 2.18
CA GLY A 80 -3.96 -7.63 1.74
C GLY A 80 -4.73 -8.79 2.37
N ILE A 81 -5.06 -8.69 3.66
CA ILE A 81 -5.92 -9.67 4.35
C ILE A 81 -7.34 -9.65 3.78
N ALA A 82 -7.94 -8.47 3.60
CA ALA A 82 -9.26 -8.33 3.00
C ALA A 82 -9.29 -8.95 1.59
N ARG A 83 -8.28 -8.69 0.77
CA ARG A 83 -8.11 -9.24 -0.57
C ARG A 83 -8.00 -10.77 -0.54
N SER A 84 -7.22 -11.34 0.38
CA SER A 84 -7.05 -12.80 0.50
C SER A 84 -8.32 -13.55 0.87
N THR A 85 -9.30 -12.86 1.46
CA THR A 85 -10.59 -13.42 1.88
C THR A 85 -11.75 -12.97 0.99
N CYS A 86 -11.47 -12.19 -0.06
CA CYS A 86 -12.47 -11.66 -0.99
C CYS A 86 -12.76 -12.66 -2.11
N SER A 87 -14.04 -13.02 -2.27
CA SER A 87 -14.48 -13.94 -3.34
C SER A 87 -14.73 -13.25 -4.69
N PHE A 88 -14.77 -11.92 -4.72
CA PHE A 88 -15.03 -11.15 -5.93
C PHE A 88 -13.71 -10.76 -6.60
N SER A 89 -13.45 -11.28 -7.80
CA SER A 89 -12.18 -11.07 -8.52
C SER A 89 -11.95 -9.61 -8.89
N GLU A 90 -13.01 -8.88 -9.25
CA GLU A 90 -12.93 -7.46 -9.61
C GLU A 90 -12.50 -6.62 -8.40
N ILE A 91 -13.21 -6.77 -7.27
CA ILE A 91 -12.84 -6.12 -6.00
C ILE A 91 -11.41 -6.50 -5.58
N SER A 92 -11.03 -7.78 -5.72
CA SER A 92 -9.67 -8.24 -5.38
C SER A 92 -8.60 -7.52 -6.20
N LYS A 93 -8.86 -7.23 -7.48
CA LYS A 93 -7.98 -6.48 -8.37
C LYS A 93 -7.94 -5.00 -7.99
N ASP A 94 -9.07 -4.42 -7.63
CA ASP A 94 -9.14 -3.03 -7.17
C ASP A 94 -8.36 -2.83 -5.86
N LEU A 95 -8.48 -3.77 -4.92
CA LEU A 95 -7.70 -3.77 -3.68
C LEU A 95 -6.19 -3.90 -3.95
N GLU A 96 -5.78 -4.70 -4.93
CA GLU A 96 -4.37 -4.79 -5.35
C GLU A 96 -3.86 -3.48 -5.94
N ASN A 97 -4.65 -2.81 -6.78
CA ASN A 97 -4.31 -1.49 -7.32
C ASN A 97 -4.13 -0.47 -6.18
N ILE A 98 -5.05 -0.47 -5.20
CA ILE A 98 -4.94 0.38 -4.01
C ILE A 98 -3.66 0.08 -3.23
N GLN A 99 -3.26 -1.19 -3.06
CA GLN A 99 -1.99 -1.54 -2.40
C GLN A 99 -0.78 -0.97 -3.16
N CYS A 100 -0.75 -1.03 -4.49
CA CYS A 100 0.34 -0.41 -5.26
C CYS A 100 0.33 1.12 -5.09
N CYS A 101 -0.84 1.78 -5.12
CA CYS A 101 -0.92 3.23 -4.86
C CYS A 101 -0.41 3.60 -3.47
N LEU A 102 -0.74 2.83 -2.43
CA LEU A 102 -0.22 3.05 -1.07
C LEU A 102 1.30 2.91 -1.01
N PHE A 103 1.89 1.99 -1.78
CA PHE A 103 3.34 1.83 -1.87
C PHE A 103 4.01 3.03 -2.57
N GLU A 104 3.38 3.57 -3.61
CA GLU A 104 3.84 4.80 -4.28
C GLU A 104 3.77 6.02 -3.36
N ILE A 105 2.66 6.19 -2.63
CA ILE A 105 2.50 7.24 -1.61
C ILE A 105 3.60 7.09 -0.54
N GLY A 106 3.83 5.86 -0.05
CA GLY A 106 4.91 5.57 0.90
C GLY A 106 6.29 5.94 0.35
N SER A 107 6.55 5.69 -0.93
CA SER A 107 7.79 6.09 -1.59
C SER A 107 7.96 7.61 -1.66
N CYS A 108 6.87 8.35 -1.92
CA CYS A 108 6.85 9.82 -1.91
C CYS A 108 7.12 10.36 -0.51
N VAL A 109 6.46 9.82 0.53
CA VAL A 109 6.68 10.20 1.93
C VAL A 109 8.13 9.90 2.36
N ALA A 110 8.65 8.72 1.99
CA ALA A 110 10.01 8.32 2.34
C ALA A 110 11.06 9.22 1.67
N ALA A 111 10.84 9.61 0.41
CA ALA A 111 11.72 10.55 -0.29
C ALA A 111 11.61 11.98 0.30
N GLY A 112 10.38 12.43 0.57
CA GLY A 112 10.07 13.82 0.89
C GLY A 112 10.58 14.78 -0.20
N ASN A 113 10.97 16.00 0.18
CA ASN A 113 11.51 17.00 -0.75
C ASN A 113 12.91 16.67 -1.34
N ARG A 114 13.45 15.47 -1.06
CA ARG A 114 14.79 15.07 -1.51
C ARG A 114 14.81 14.52 -2.92
N SER A 115 13.65 14.23 -3.51
CA SER A 115 13.58 13.71 -4.87
C SER A 115 12.28 14.10 -5.56
N SER A 116 12.41 14.82 -6.68
CA SER A 116 11.31 15.03 -7.63
C SER A 116 10.97 13.79 -8.47
N ARG A 117 11.67 12.66 -8.24
CA ARG A 117 11.43 11.41 -8.99
C ARG A 117 10.20 10.65 -8.50
N PHE A 118 9.76 10.91 -7.28
CA PHE A 118 8.61 10.25 -6.67
C PHE A 118 7.50 11.29 -6.58
N VAL A 119 6.66 11.33 -7.62
CA VAL A 119 5.49 12.20 -7.70
C VAL A 119 4.28 11.30 -7.80
N PHE A 120 3.34 11.47 -6.87
CA PHE A 120 2.06 10.80 -6.92
C PHE A 120 1.09 11.69 -7.69
N ASN A 121 0.55 11.19 -8.81
CA ASN A 121 -0.54 11.86 -9.51
C ASN A 121 -1.87 11.35 -8.95
N ASP A 122 -2.60 12.23 -8.30
CA ASP A 122 -3.83 11.92 -7.58
C ASP A 122 -5.08 12.02 -8.45
N SER A 123 -5.12 12.96 -9.40
CA SER A 123 -6.30 13.30 -10.20
C SER A 123 -7.05 12.10 -10.80
N THR A 124 -6.37 11.26 -11.59
CA THR A 124 -6.98 10.11 -12.26
C THR A 124 -7.40 9.00 -11.29
N LEU A 125 -6.69 8.87 -10.16
CA LEU A 125 -7.02 7.89 -9.13
C LEU A 125 -8.25 8.33 -8.32
N ILE A 126 -8.33 9.61 -7.95
CA ILE A 126 -9.45 10.15 -7.20
C ILE A 126 -10.74 9.97 -8.00
N GLU A 127 -10.74 10.38 -9.27
CA GLU A 127 -11.90 10.19 -10.16
C GLU A 127 -12.29 8.71 -10.29
N HIS A 128 -11.31 7.81 -10.36
CA HIS A 128 -11.56 6.37 -10.42
C HIS A 128 -12.22 5.84 -9.13
N LEU A 129 -11.72 6.24 -7.97
CA LEU A 129 -12.26 5.84 -6.66
C LEU A 129 -13.67 6.40 -6.44
N GLU A 130 -13.90 7.66 -6.79
CA GLU A 130 -15.23 8.30 -6.71
C GLU A 130 -16.24 7.54 -7.57
N LYS A 131 -15.89 7.22 -8.82
CA LYS A 131 -16.73 6.42 -9.71
C LYS A 131 -17.04 5.03 -9.13
N GLN A 132 -16.05 4.37 -8.52
CA GLN A 132 -16.27 3.07 -7.87
C GLN A 132 -17.20 3.17 -6.66
N ILE A 133 -17.06 4.23 -5.85
CA ILE A 133 -17.95 4.50 -4.72
C ILE A 133 -19.39 4.70 -5.20
N ASP A 134 -19.60 5.49 -6.25
CA ASP A 134 -20.92 5.72 -6.83
C ASP A 134 -21.56 4.42 -7.32
N GLN A 135 -20.82 3.63 -8.11
CA GLN A 135 -21.28 2.33 -8.62
C GLN A 135 -21.68 1.36 -7.50
N MET A 136 -20.83 1.21 -6.48
CA MET A 136 -21.14 0.34 -5.33
C MET A 136 -22.30 0.87 -4.49
N THR A 137 -22.50 2.19 -4.44
CA THR A 137 -23.58 2.81 -3.66
C THR A 137 -24.93 2.63 -4.34
N GLU A 138 -24.99 2.67 -5.68
CA GLU A 138 -26.22 2.44 -6.46
C GLU A 138 -26.82 1.05 -6.21
N GLU A 139 -26.00 0.05 -5.91
CA GLU A 139 -26.43 -1.32 -5.60
C GLU A 139 -26.99 -1.48 -4.17
N LEU A 140 -26.80 -0.48 -3.30
CA LEU A 140 -27.17 -0.56 -1.89
C LEU A 140 -28.52 0.10 -1.61
N PRO A 141 -29.31 -0.47 -0.68
CA PRO A 141 -30.52 0.21 -0.20
C PRO A 141 -30.15 1.53 0.51
N PRO A 142 -31.04 2.53 0.52
CA PRO A 142 -30.76 3.81 1.14
C PRO A 142 -30.42 3.64 2.62
N LEU A 143 -29.29 4.21 3.03
CA LEU A 143 -28.80 4.08 4.39
C LEU A 143 -29.62 4.95 5.34
N ARG A 144 -30.35 4.31 6.27
CA ARG A 144 -31.19 5.03 7.25
C ARG A 144 -30.53 5.19 8.62
N ASN A 145 -29.59 4.31 8.96
CA ASN A 145 -28.93 4.24 10.27
C ASN A 145 -27.43 3.95 10.09
N PHE A 146 -26.62 4.24 11.11
CA PHE A 146 -25.22 3.80 11.12
C PHE A 146 -25.11 2.27 11.15
N ILE A 147 -24.14 1.75 10.40
CA ILE A 147 -23.82 0.32 10.35
C ILE A 147 -22.74 0.02 11.38
N LEU A 148 -22.93 -1.05 12.15
CA LEU A 148 -21.86 -1.59 12.99
C LEU A 148 -20.79 -2.21 12.09
N PRO A 149 -19.52 -1.77 12.15
CA PRO A 149 -18.47 -2.32 11.30
C PRO A 149 -18.28 -3.82 11.57
N GLY A 150 -18.58 -4.64 10.56
CA GLY A 150 -18.55 -6.10 10.65
C GLY A 150 -19.50 -6.73 9.64
N GLY A 151 -19.97 -7.94 9.93
CA GLY A 151 -20.95 -8.67 9.12
C GLY A 151 -20.50 -10.09 8.80
N ASN A 152 -21.25 -10.78 7.94
CA ASN A 152 -20.99 -12.18 7.59
C ASN A 152 -19.78 -12.35 6.65
N SER A 153 -19.33 -11.27 5.99
CA SER A 153 -18.16 -11.29 5.12
C SER A 153 -16.89 -10.97 5.91
N GLN A 154 -15.92 -11.89 5.87
CA GLN A 154 -14.59 -11.65 6.42
C GLN A 154 -13.91 -10.47 5.72
N ALA A 155 -13.94 -10.46 4.39
CA ALA A 155 -13.40 -9.36 3.60
C ALA A 155 -14.07 -8.02 3.97
N GLY A 156 -15.40 -7.98 4.11
CA GLY A 156 -16.12 -6.77 4.53
C GLY A 156 -15.71 -6.27 5.92
N SER A 157 -15.50 -7.19 6.86
CA SER A 157 -15.02 -6.84 8.21
C SER A 157 -13.61 -6.26 8.18
N TYR A 158 -12.70 -6.85 7.40
CA TYR A 158 -11.36 -6.31 7.20
C TYR A 158 -11.37 -4.97 6.46
N LEU A 159 -12.27 -4.75 5.49
CA LEU A 159 -12.42 -3.45 4.83
C LEU A 159 -12.89 -2.35 5.80
N HIS A 160 -13.77 -2.67 6.75
CA HIS A 160 -14.11 -1.73 7.82
C HIS A 160 -12.92 -1.41 8.73
N PHE A 161 -12.03 -2.38 8.97
CA PHE A 161 -10.79 -2.15 9.70
C PHE A 161 -9.81 -1.29 8.90
N SER A 162 -9.59 -1.61 7.62
CA SER A 162 -8.79 -0.81 6.68
C SER A 162 -9.27 0.64 6.65
N ARG A 163 -10.58 0.89 6.62
CA ARG A 163 -11.17 2.24 6.69
C ARG A 163 -10.73 2.99 7.96
N ALA A 164 -10.69 2.33 9.12
CA ALA A 164 -10.25 2.97 10.36
C ALA A 164 -8.73 3.27 10.35
N VAL A 165 -7.92 2.35 9.82
CA VAL A 165 -6.47 2.53 9.66
C VAL A 165 -6.17 3.65 8.65
N CYS A 166 -6.90 3.70 7.53
CA CYS A 166 -6.80 4.76 6.52
C CYS A 166 -7.04 6.14 7.14
N ARG A 167 -8.10 6.29 7.94
CA ARG A 167 -8.36 7.54 8.68
C ARG A 167 -7.27 7.88 9.70
N ARG A 168 -6.61 6.88 10.29
CA ARG A 168 -5.44 7.13 11.16
C ARG A 168 -4.26 7.63 10.32
N CYS A 169 -3.99 7.02 9.18
CA CYS A 169 -2.97 7.46 8.24
C CYS A 169 -3.18 8.92 7.83
N GLU A 170 -4.41 9.27 7.45
CA GLU A 170 -4.83 10.63 7.11
C GLU A 170 -4.48 11.65 8.21
N ARG A 171 -4.76 11.33 9.48
CA ARG A 171 -4.42 12.20 10.62
C ARG A 171 -2.91 12.32 10.88
N LEU A 172 -2.11 11.33 10.48
CA LEU A 172 -0.66 11.41 10.60
C LEU A 172 -0.07 12.21 9.45
N LEU A 173 -0.58 12.01 8.22
CA LEU A 173 -0.20 12.78 7.03
C LEU A 173 -0.47 14.27 7.18
N THR A 174 -1.60 14.66 7.79
CA THR A 174 -1.90 16.09 8.02
C THR A 174 -1.00 16.76 9.06
N LYS A 175 -0.29 15.98 9.89
CA LYS A 175 0.68 16.49 10.86
C LYS A 175 2.10 16.54 10.29
N TRP A 176 2.36 15.76 9.25
CA TRP A 176 3.66 15.59 8.62
C TRP A 176 3.91 16.70 7.60
#